data_AF-A0A7W0LI23-F1
#
_entry.id   AF-A0A7W0LI23-F1
#
_cell.length_a   1.000
_cell.length_b   1.000
_cell.length_c   1.000
_cell.angle_alpha   90.00
_cell.angle_beta   90.00
_cell.angle_gamma   90.00
#
_symmetry.space_group_name_H-M   'P 1'
#
loop_
_entity.id
_entity.type
_entity.pdbx_description
1 polymer ?
#
loop_
_entity_poly.entity_id
_entity_poly.type
_entity_poly.pdbx_seq_one_letter_code
_entity_poly.pdbx_strand_id
1 'polypeptide(L)'
;MTLVQVVDDGTEVVLGRADERRLDLALVDALARMQLTARGRTCLLRLRGVSEELRELIELVGLADVLILEPRREAELGKQLGVEKVVQPGDPPG
;
A
#
# COMPACT_ATOMS: atom_id res chain seq x y z
N MET A 1 -12.08 -1.90 -6.97
CA MET A 1 -11.02 -2.72 -7.59
C MET A 1 -9.84 -2.68 -6.64
N THR A 2 -9.49 -3.81 -6.03
CA THR A 2 -8.44 -3.88 -5.02
C THR A 2 -7.08 -4.12 -5.65
N LEU A 3 -6.11 -3.29 -5.30
CA LEU A 3 -4.73 -3.32 -5.81
C LEU A 3 -3.80 -3.75 -4.67
N VAL A 4 -3.02 -4.81 -4.89
CA VAL A 4 -2.10 -5.37 -3.91
C VAL A 4 -0.68 -4.89 -4.25
N GLN A 5 -0.03 -4.21 -3.31
CA GLN A 5 1.33 -3.68 -3.47
C GLN A 5 2.27 -4.24 -2.41
N VAL A 6 3.47 -4.68 -2.80
CA VAL A 6 4.60 -4.88 -1.87
C VAL A 6 5.49 -3.66 -1.94
N VAL A 7 5.90 -3.17 -0.79
CA VAL A 7 6.88 -2.10 -0.66
C VAL A 7 8.12 -2.69 0.00
N ASP A 8 9.25 -2.68 -0.69
CA ASP A 8 10.55 -3.12 -0.17
C ASP A 8 11.58 -2.00 -0.34
N ASP A 9 12.21 -1.57 0.74
CA ASP A 9 13.20 -0.48 0.75
C ASP A 9 12.71 0.82 0.06
N GLY A 10 11.41 1.12 0.18
CA GLY A 10 10.77 2.26 -0.49
C GLY A 10 10.41 2.05 -1.97
N THR A 11 10.75 0.89 -2.54
CA THR A 11 10.33 0.49 -3.89
C THR A 11 8.94 -0.14 -3.84
N GLU A 12 7.95 0.51 -4.48
CA GLU A 12 6.59 -0.02 -4.61
C GLU A 12 6.48 -0.96 -5.83
N VAL A 13 6.18 -2.24 -5.61
CA VAL A 13 5.90 -3.23 -6.65
C VAL A 13 4.43 -3.63 -6.58
N VAL A 14 3.70 -3.41 -7.67
CA VAL A 14 2.32 -3.91 -7.82
C VAL A 14 2.38 -5.42 -8.06
N LEU A 15 1.85 -6.20 -7.12
CA LEU A 15 1.82 -7.66 -7.24
C LEU A 15 0.65 -8.17 -8.08
N GLY A 16 -0.46 -7.43 -8.13
CA GLY A 16 -1.62 -7.85 -8.88
C GLY A 16 -2.91 -7.15 -8.51
N ARG A 17 -3.98 -7.57 -9.20
CA ARG A 17 -5.36 -7.12 -9.01
C ARG A 17 -6.16 -8.28 -8.42
N ALA A 18 -6.92 -8.01 -7.36
CA ALA A 18 -7.92 -8.94 -6.89
C ALA A 18 -9.28 -8.59 -7.52
N ASP A 19 -9.90 -9.58 -8.17
CA ASP A 19 -11.25 -9.44 -8.71
C ASP A 19 -12.27 -9.38 -7.57
N GLU A 20 -13.18 -8.40 -7.65
CA GLU A 20 -14.19 -8.13 -6.62
C GLU A 20 -15.18 -9.30 -6.41
N ARG A 21 -15.26 -10.22 -7.38
CA ARG A 21 -16.12 -11.40 -7.32
C ARG A 21 -15.59 -12.55 -6.47
N ARG A 22 -14.35 -12.45 -5.96
CA ARG A 22 -13.68 -13.47 -5.12
C ARG A 22 -13.01 -12.85 -3.90
N LEU A 23 -13.65 -11.86 -3.31
CA LEU A 23 -13.23 -11.26 -2.04
C LEU A 23 -13.64 -12.20 -0.89
N ASP A 24 -13.06 -13.39 -0.88
CA ASP A 24 -13.38 -14.47 0.06
C ASP A 24 -12.28 -14.65 1.12
N LEU A 25 -12.54 -15.53 2.08
CA LEU A 25 -11.60 -15.85 3.15
C LEU A 25 -10.28 -16.43 2.65
N ALA A 26 -10.28 -17.10 1.48
CA ALA A 26 -9.05 -17.66 0.92
C ALA A 26 -8.13 -16.55 0.40
N LEU A 27 -8.70 -15.49 -0.20
CA LEU A 27 -7.95 -14.29 -0.54
C LEU A 27 -7.38 -13.61 0.72
N VAL A 28 -8.19 -13.46 1.77
CA VAL A 28 -7.75 -12.84 3.03
C VAL A 28 -6.61 -13.64 3.69
N ASP A 29 -6.71 -14.97 3.76
CA ASP A 29 -5.65 -15.85 4.27
C ASP A 29 -4.36 -15.71 3.45
N ALA A 30 -4.47 -15.69 2.11
CA ALA A 30 -3.32 -15.51 1.24
C ALA A 30 -2.61 -14.17 1.48
N LEU A 31 -3.36 -13.07 1.60
CA LEU A 31 -2.80 -11.76 1.90
C LEU A 31 -2.13 -11.71 3.28
N ALA A 32 -2.73 -12.36 4.28
CA ALA A 32 -2.18 -12.43 5.63
C ALA A 32 -0.86 -13.21 5.67
N ARG A 33 -0.79 -14.35 4.97
CA ARG A 33 0.47 -15.12 4.82
C ARG A 33 1.54 -14.34 4.08
N MET A 34 1.17 -13.57 3.07
CA MET A 34 2.10 -12.70 2.35
C MET A 34 2.65 -11.58 3.24
N GLN A 35 1.79 -10.89 4.01
CA GLN A 35 2.18 -9.93 5.04
C GLN A 35 3.17 -10.56 6.03
N LEU A 36 2.84 -11.74 6.55
CA LEU A 36 3.69 -12.44 7.52
C LEU A 36 5.07 -12.79 6.93
N THR A 37 5.11 -13.25 5.67
CA THR A 37 6.36 -13.54 4.96
C THR A 37 7.17 -12.27 4.70
N ALA A 38 6.49 -11.16 4.40
CA ALA A 38 7.10 -9.86 4.17
C ALA A 38 7.71 -9.27 5.45
N ARG A 39 7.09 -9.46 6.63
CA ARG A 39 7.62 -8.99 7.93
C ARG A 39 8.98 -9.59 8.30
N GLY A 40 9.29 -10.79 7.81
CA GLY A 40 10.63 -11.38 7.95
C GLY A 40 11.70 -10.74 7.05
N ARG A 41 11.30 -9.80 6.19
CA ARG A 41 12.12 -9.05 5.24
C ARG A 41 11.89 -7.56 5.48
N THR A 42 12.66 -6.67 4.87
CA THR A 42 12.43 -5.21 4.90
C THR A 42 11.19 -4.78 4.08
N CYS A 43 10.25 -5.70 3.87
CA CYS A 43 9.11 -5.57 2.99
C CYS A 43 7.81 -5.36 3.79
N LEU A 44 6.89 -4.56 3.26
CA LEU A 44 5.53 -4.37 3.78
C LEU A 44 4.52 -4.54 2.65
N LEU A 45 3.39 -5.20 2.94
CA LEU A 45 2.29 -5.33 1.98
C LEU A 45 1.22 -4.26 2.24
N ARG A 46 0.90 -3.45 1.25
CA ARG A 46 -0.17 -2.45 1.32
C ARG A 46 -1.31 -2.81 0.36
N LEU A 47 -2.53 -2.74 0.87
CA LEU A 47 -3.74 -2.94 0.09
C LEU A 47 -4.35 -1.57 -0.22
N ARG A 48 -4.46 -1.21 -1.50
CA ARG A 48 -5.06 0.06 -1.94
C ARG A 48 -6.37 -0.19 -2.67
N GLY A 49 -7.33 0.73 -2.52
CA GLY A 49 -8.62 0.66 -3.22
C GLY A 49 -9.48 -0.54 -2.80
N VAL A 50 -9.26 -1.01 -1.58
CA VAL A 50 -10.03 -2.08 -0.93
C VAL A 50 -11.50 -1.67 -0.90
N SER A 51 -12.39 -2.53 -1.39
CA SER A 51 -13.83 -2.31 -1.27
C SER A 51 -14.28 -2.43 0.19
N GLU A 52 -15.38 -1.77 0.54
CA GLU A 52 -15.94 -1.83 1.90
C GLU A 52 -16.23 -3.28 2.33
N GLU A 53 -16.74 -4.11 1.42
CA GLU A 53 -17.03 -5.53 1.68
C GLU A 53 -15.76 -6.33 2.08
N LEU A 54 -14.62 -6.07 1.44
CA LEU A 54 -13.36 -6.71 1.82
C LEU A 54 -12.80 -6.14 3.13
N ARG A 55 -12.99 -4.83 3.37
CA ARG A 55 -12.63 -4.21 4.66
C ARG A 55 -13.41 -4.87 5.80
N GLU A 56 -14.73 -4.96 5.66
CA GLU A 56 -15.61 -5.60 6.63
C GLU A 56 -15.23 -7.06 6.86
N LEU A 57 -14.92 -7.81 5.80
CA LEU A 57 -14.46 -9.20 5.93
C LEU A 57 -13.15 -9.29 6.73
N ILE A 58 -12.19 -8.40 6.47
CA ILE A 58 -10.90 -8.35 7.17
C ILE A 58 -11.09 -7.98 8.65
N GLU A 59 -11.98 -7.03 8.94
CA GLU A 59 -12.36 -6.65 10.31
C GLU A 59 -13.07 -7.80 11.03
N LEU A 60 -14.02 -8.47 10.36
CA LEU A 60 -14.77 -9.61 10.88
C LEU A 60 -13.85 -10.76 11.32
N VAL A 61 -12.77 -11.02 10.57
CA VAL A 61 -11.79 -12.06 10.93
C VAL A 61 -10.66 -11.56 11.84
N GLY A 62 -10.69 -10.30 12.26
CA GLY A 62 -9.71 -9.73 13.19
C GLY A 62 -8.32 -9.53 12.59
N LEU A 63 -8.21 -9.34 11.27
CA LEU A 63 -6.92 -9.17 10.57
C LEU A 63 -6.64 -7.72 10.16
N ALA A 64 -7.47 -6.77 10.60
CA ALA A 64 -7.29 -5.35 10.31
C ALA A 64 -5.94 -4.79 10.81
N ASP A 65 -5.43 -5.28 11.95
CA ASP A 65 -4.12 -4.88 12.49
C ASP A 65 -2.93 -5.61 11.84
N VAL A 66 -3.21 -6.68 11.09
CA VAL A 66 -2.19 -7.47 10.38
C VAL A 66 -1.97 -6.92 8.98
N LEU A 67 -3.05 -6.55 8.29
CA LEU A 67 -3.07 -6.06 6.91
C LEU A 67 -3.09 -4.53 6.87
N ILE A 68 -2.12 -3.91 6.19
CA ILE A 68 -2.09 -2.45 6.03
C ILE A 68 -3.08 -2.05 4.94
N LEU A 69 -4.26 -1.57 5.35
CA LEU A 69 -5.30 -1.03 4.46
C LEU A 69 -5.07 0.46 4.24
N GLU A 70 -4.65 0.85 3.04
CA GLU A 70 -4.64 2.26 2.67
C GLU A 70 -6.08 2.69 2.36
N PRO A 71 -6.56 3.81 2.92
CA PRO A 71 -7.84 4.36 2.52
C PRO A 71 -7.83 4.58 1.01
N ARG A 72 -8.99 4.38 0.37
CA ARG A 72 -9.22 4.75 -1.03
C ARG A 72 -9.14 6.27 -1.12
N ARG A 73 -7.92 6.83 -1.10
CA ARG A 73 -7.72 8.21 -1.50
C ARG A 73 -8.16 8.25 -2.96
N GLU A 74 -9.36 8.77 -3.19
CA GLU A 74 -9.68 9.39 -4.46
C GLU A 74 -8.47 10.24 -4.79
N ALA A 75 -7.83 9.94 -5.93
CA ALA A 75 -6.75 10.76 -6.41
C ALA A 75 -7.34 12.15 -6.66
N GLU A 76 -7.27 13.02 -5.68
CA GLU A 76 -7.03 14.41 -5.99
C GLU A 76 -5.74 14.38 -6.81
N LEU A 77 -5.90 14.58 -8.11
CA LEU A 77 -4.87 14.97 -9.07
C LEU A 77 -4.30 16.34 -8.62
N GLY A 78 -3.74 16.39 -7.42
CA GLY A 78 -2.96 17.48 -6.88
C GLY A 78 -1.56 17.37 -7.47
N LYS A 79 -1.45 17.74 -8.75
CA LYS A 79 -0.26 18.27 -9.42
C LYS A 79 1.08 17.73 -8.90
N GLN A 80 1.64 16.75 -9.62
CA GLN A 80 3.10 16.71 -9.74
C GLN A 80 3.56 18.06 -10.32
N LEU A 81 4.17 18.90 -9.49
CA LEU A 81 5.09 19.92 -9.98
C LEU A 81 6.46 19.55 -9.43
N GLY A 82 7.38 19.42 -10.38
CA GLY A 82 8.68 18.78 -10.21
C GLY A 82 9.48 19.31 -9.03
N VAL A 83 10.23 18.38 -8.46
CA VAL A 83 11.40 18.70 -7.67
C VAL A 83 12.39 19.44 -8.57
N GLU A 84 12.50 20.77 -8.44
CA GLU A 84 13.76 21.44 -8.72
C GLU A 84 14.55 21.54 -7.41
N LYS A 85 15.38 20.52 -7.23
CA LYS A 85 16.49 20.55 -6.28
C LYS A 85 17.49 21.60 -6.75
N VAL A 86 17.43 22.82 -6.21
CA VAL A 86 18.56 23.75 -6.27
C VAL A 86 19.40 23.53 -5.03
N VAL A 87 20.57 22.91 -5.22
CA VAL A 87 21.65 22.87 -4.23
C VAL A 87 22.13 24.30 -3.99
N GLN A 88 22.17 24.71 -2.72
CA GLN A 88 22.77 25.96 -2.26
C GLN A 88 24.30 25.95 -2.48
N PRO A 89 24.88 27.08 -2.95
CA PRO A 89 26.25 27.37 -2.58
C PRO A 89 26.43 28.83 -2.12
N GLY A 90 26.69 28.99 -0.82
CA GLY A 90 27.75 29.89 -0.32
C GLY A 90 27.44 31.37 -0.09
N ASP A 91 27.39 31.77 1.19
CA ASP A 91 28.18 32.91 1.69
C ASP A 91 29.70 32.57 1.51
N PRO A 92 30.71 33.49 1.42
CA PRO A 92 30.79 34.95 1.74
C PRO A 92 31.67 35.73 0.68
N PRO A 93 32.45 36.82 0.92
CA PRO A 93 32.50 37.88 1.94
C PRO A 93 32.45 39.34 1.37
N GLY A 94 32.23 40.35 2.22
CA GLY A 94 32.39 41.77 1.90
C GLY A 94 31.93 42.71 3.01
#